data_AF-A0A819I749-F1
#
_entry.id   AF-A0A819I749-F1
#
_cell.length_a   1.000
_cell.length_b   1.000
_cell.length_c   1.000
_cell.angle_alpha   90.00
_cell.angle_beta   90.00
_cell.angle_gamma   90.00
#
_symmetry.space_group_name_H-M   'P 1'
#
loop_
_entity.id
_entity.type
_entity.pdbx_description
1 polymer ?
#
loop_
_entity_poly.entity_id
_entity_poly.type
_entity_poly.pdbx_seq_one_letter_code
_entity_poly.pdbx_strand_id
1 'polypeptide(L)'
;MAMANNEKRCFTCGENTTHSCEGCPKRFCSVHMPEHQQSLIKELNHISDDYNKFKQTINEQTPNLHDLALINEWEKNSIEIIQRKAKECREIVIKLSQTPLNDIEKKFNGLNEQIQQHQKQNDLNEIQLNYLRNQLRRMSQEFNNPIKISIEQYSQTFSNNISIILSKKLKFNKWKQNAITVAGGNGIGQQFNQLNCPGGIFVDKNKNIFIADHWNHRIVEWKYNAKEGLFIAGRNGKGSRIDQLNNPKDVVIDQENHTIIIADYGNKRVTQWLNRQQQYLIKGIACYGLAMDKYGYLYVCDIDKNEVRRWEMGEYKNKGIVVAGGNGKGNQFNQLNCPTYIFVDEEQSVYVSDTNNHRVMKWRKDAKEGRIVAGGNGERSSLHRLSRPQGVFVDDLGQIYIADCDNHRVMRWCEGKEEGEIVVGGYGQGHQTNQLNYPCGLSFDDEGNLYIADRDNNQIRKYEIIS
;
A
#
# COMPACT_ATOMS: atom_id res chain seq x y z
N MET A 1 20.78 -78.76 41.56
CA MET A 1 20.19 -78.92 40.22
C MET A 1 20.77 -77.81 39.35
N ALA A 2 21.40 -78.01 38.21
CA ALA A 2 21.81 -79.18 37.48
C ALA A 2 22.96 -78.70 36.59
N MET A 3 24.05 -79.48 36.52
CA MET A 3 25.03 -79.34 35.44
C MET A 3 24.30 -79.49 34.11
N ALA A 4 24.42 -78.52 33.21
CA ALA A 4 24.00 -78.67 31.83
C ALA A 4 25.08 -78.09 30.91
N ASN A 5 26.00 -78.97 30.54
CA ASN A 5 26.66 -79.05 29.25
C ASN A 5 27.07 -77.73 28.60
N ASN A 6 28.37 -77.43 28.73
CA ASN A 6 29.12 -76.63 27.77
C ASN A 6 29.22 -77.43 26.46
N GLU A 7 28.07 -77.61 25.81
CA GLU A 7 27.95 -78.32 24.55
C GLU A 7 28.69 -77.50 23.50
N LYS A 8 29.76 -78.09 22.95
CA LYS A 8 30.45 -77.61 21.75
C LYS A 8 29.53 -77.79 20.55
N ARG A 9 28.33 -77.22 20.59
CA ARG A 9 27.29 -77.38 19.59
C ARG A 9 27.10 -76.10 18.80
N CYS A 10 26.88 -76.26 17.50
CA CYS A 10 26.66 -75.12 16.62
C CYS A 10 25.41 -74.37 17.07
N PHE A 11 25.51 -73.06 17.25
CA PHE A 11 24.41 -72.20 17.69
C PHE A 11 23.20 -72.29 16.74
N THR A 12 23.43 -72.53 15.44
CA THR A 12 22.38 -72.56 14.42
C THR A 12 21.73 -73.94 14.27
N CYS A 13 22.53 -75.02 14.18
CA CYS A 13 22.02 -76.37 13.88
C CYS A 13 22.22 -77.43 14.98
N GLY A 14 22.96 -77.12 16.05
CA GLY A 14 23.21 -78.05 17.16
C GLY A 14 24.30 -79.10 16.94
N GLU A 15 25.05 -79.08 15.83
CA GLU A 15 26.12 -80.06 15.56
C GLU A 15 27.33 -79.93 16.49
N ASN A 16 27.91 -81.06 16.93
CA ASN A 16 29.01 -81.13 17.91
C ASN A 16 30.39 -80.65 17.38
N THR A 17 30.55 -80.48 16.07
CA THR A 17 31.78 -80.01 15.44
C THR A 17 31.68 -78.51 15.21
N THR A 18 32.35 -77.73 16.07
CA THR A 18 32.26 -76.27 16.02
C THR A 18 33.61 -75.57 16.05
N HIS A 19 33.68 -74.45 15.35
CA HIS A 19 34.73 -73.45 15.42
C HIS A 19 34.23 -72.22 16.21
N SER A 20 35.15 -71.51 16.85
CA SER A 20 34.86 -70.25 17.55
C SER A 20 35.23 -69.05 16.69
N CYS A 21 34.34 -68.07 16.61
CA CYS A 21 34.67 -66.72 16.14
C CYS A 21 35.23 -65.92 17.33
N GLU A 22 36.44 -65.41 17.19
CA GLU A 22 37.11 -64.64 18.24
C GLU A 22 36.29 -63.38 18.58
N GLY A 23 35.98 -63.16 19.86
CA GLY A 23 35.12 -62.07 20.32
C GLY A 23 33.61 -62.36 20.31
N CYS A 24 33.15 -63.49 19.74
CA CYS A 24 31.75 -63.90 19.80
C CYS A 24 31.48 -64.92 20.91
N PRO A 25 30.37 -64.80 21.67
CA PRO A 25 30.00 -65.78 22.68
C PRO A 25 29.45 -67.10 22.10
N LYS A 26 29.22 -67.17 20.78
CA LYS A 26 28.58 -68.28 20.06
C LYS A 26 29.61 -69.11 19.25
N ARG A 27 29.30 -70.39 19.03
CA ARG A 27 30.12 -71.33 18.24
C ARG A 27 29.35 -71.85 17.03
N PHE A 28 30.03 -72.10 15.92
CA PHE A 28 29.40 -72.45 14.63
C PHE A 28 30.10 -73.64 13.98
N CYS A 29 29.38 -74.53 13.27
CA CYS A 29 30.01 -75.59 12.49
C CYS A 29 30.61 -75.03 11.19
N SER A 30 31.36 -75.86 10.44
CA SER A 30 32.04 -75.46 9.21
C SER A 30 31.10 -74.87 8.14
N VAL A 31 29.82 -75.24 8.16
CA VAL A 31 28.78 -74.73 7.24
C VAL A 31 28.25 -73.37 7.69
N HIS A 32 27.93 -73.21 8.98
CA HIS A 32 27.28 -71.99 9.50
C HIS A 32 28.27 -70.89 9.91
N MET A 33 29.56 -71.21 10.04
CA MET A 33 30.59 -70.21 10.34
C MET A 33 30.73 -69.16 9.20
N PRO A 34 30.79 -69.55 7.91
CA PRO A 34 30.70 -68.60 6.80
C PRO A 34 29.41 -67.77 6.79
N GLU A 35 28.26 -68.37 7.12
CA GLU A 35 26.98 -67.64 7.16
C GLU A 35 26.96 -66.59 8.28
N HIS A 36 27.50 -66.92 9.46
CA HIS A 36 27.67 -65.97 10.55
C HIS A 36 28.60 -64.82 10.15
N GLN A 37 29.71 -65.12 9.46
CA GLN A 37 30.61 -64.09 8.93
C GLN A 37 29.92 -63.19 7.90
N GLN A 38 29.10 -63.75 7.00
CA GLN A 38 28.29 -62.97 6.06
C GLN A 38 27.26 -62.08 6.78
N SER A 39 26.65 -62.56 7.86
CA SER A 39 25.75 -61.75 8.69
C SER A 39 26.47 -60.57 9.34
N LEU A 40 27.68 -60.78 9.86
CA LEU A 40 28.51 -59.71 10.42
C LEU A 40 28.94 -58.69 9.35
N ILE A 41 29.30 -59.15 8.15
CA ILE A 41 29.61 -58.26 7.01
C ILE A 41 28.38 -57.44 6.62
N LYS A 42 27.19 -58.04 6.65
CA LYS A 42 25.94 -57.32 6.37
C LYS A 42 25.63 -56.25 7.42
N GLU A 43 25.83 -56.54 8.70
CA GLU A 43 25.71 -55.53 9.77
C GLU A 43 26.76 -54.42 9.63
N LEU A 44 28.00 -54.77 9.27
CA LEU A 44 29.05 -53.77 9.02
C LEU A 44 28.69 -52.85 7.85
N ASN A 45 28.10 -53.39 6.79
CA ASN A 45 27.61 -52.60 5.66
C ASN A 45 26.48 -51.66 6.09
N HIS A 46 25.53 -52.11 6.93
CA HIS A 46 24.51 -51.24 7.50
C HIS A 46 25.09 -50.11 8.34
N ILE A 47 26.10 -50.40 9.18
CA ILE A 47 26.81 -49.38 9.96
C ILE A 47 27.53 -48.39 9.03
N SER A 48 28.13 -48.87 7.95
CA SER A 48 28.77 -48.01 6.95
C SER A 48 27.77 -47.11 6.22
N ASP A 49 26.58 -47.62 5.90
CA ASP A 49 25.50 -46.84 5.29
C ASP A 49 24.96 -45.77 6.24
N ASP A 50 24.77 -46.11 7.51
CA ASP A 50 24.34 -45.16 8.54
C ASP A 50 25.43 -44.10 8.82
N TYR A 51 26.71 -44.48 8.83
CA TYR A 51 27.83 -43.55 8.89
C TYR A 51 27.81 -42.58 7.71
N ASN A 52 27.59 -43.07 6.49
CA ASN A 52 27.53 -42.22 5.30
C ASN A 52 26.33 -41.27 5.34
N LYS A 53 25.15 -41.72 5.77
CA LYS A 53 23.97 -40.86 5.98
C LYS A 53 24.21 -39.80 7.06
N PHE A 54 24.84 -40.18 8.16
CA PHE A 54 25.16 -39.25 9.24
C PHE A 54 26.20 -38.21 8.80
N LYS A 55 27.23 -38.62 8.06
CA LYS A 55 28.22 -37.74 7.45
C LYS A 55 27.59 -36.77 6.44
N GLN A 56 26.63 -37.24 5.65
CA GLN A 56 25.85 -36.39 4.76
C GLN A 56 25.00 -35.38 5.56
N THR A 57 24.34 -35.83 6.63
CA THR A 57 23.56 -34.95 7.53
C THR A 57 24.45 -33.89 8.19
N ILE A 58 25.68 -34.24 8.59
CA ILE A 58 26.65 -33.27 9.12
C ILE A 58 27.05 -32.26 8.05
N ASN A 59 27.31 -32.68 6.80
CA ASN A 59 27.61 -31.76 5.71
C ASN A 59 26.42 -30.85 5.35
N GLU A 60 25.19 -31.33 5.55
CA GLU A 60 23.97 -30.54 5.39
C GLU A 60 23.71 -29.59 6.58
N GLN A 61 24.26 -29.88 7.77
CA GLN A 61 24.13 -29.08 9.00
C GLN A 61 25.36 -28.23 9.33
N THR A 62 26.47 -28.36 8.61
CA THR A 62 27.61 -27.44 8.76
C THR A 62 27.14 -26.02 8.46
N PRO A 63 27.41 -25.02 9.35
CA PRO A 63 26.97 -23.65 9.14
C PRO A 63 27.45 -23.18 7.78
N ASN A 64 26.49 -22.77 6.96
CA ASN A 64 26.73 -22.47 5.57
C ASN A 64 27.69 -21.28 5.50
N LEU A 65 28.89 -21.45 4.93
CA LEU A 65 29.66 -20.32 4.39
C LEU A 65 28.82 -19.50 3.40
N HIS A 66 27.72 -20.10 2.90
CA HIS A 66 26.65 -19.42 2.18
C HIS A 66 25.94 -18.35 3.01
N ASP A 67 25.75 -18.49 4.32
CA ASP A 67 25.09 -17.46 5.15
C ASP A 67 25.99 -16.23 5.33
N LEU A 68 27.30 -16.44 5.46
CA LEU A 68 28.30 -15.35 5.44
C LEU A 68 28.41 -14.72 4.06
N ALA A 69 28.34 -15.51 2.98
CA ALA A 69 28.29 -15.00 1.62
C ALA A 69 26.99 -14.21 1.35
N LEU A 70 25.85 -14.67 1.86
CA LEU A 70 24.56 -13.99 1.79
C LEU A 70 24.55 -12.72 2.64
N ILE A 71 25.20 -12.71 3.81
CA ILE A 71 25.40 -11.49 4.61
C ILE A 71 26.31 -10.52 3.85
N ASN A 72 27.42 -10.96 3.28
CA ASN A 72 28.33 -10.10 2.50
C ASN A 72 27.65 -9.56 1.23
N GLU A 73 26.84 -10.39 0.56
CA GLU A 73 26.04 -9.99 -0.61
C GLU A 73 24.92 -9.02 -0.21
N TRP A 74 24.25 -9.27 0.91
CA TRP A 74 23.27 -8.37 1.50
C TRP A 74 23.90 -7.03 1.90
N GLU A 75 25.08 -7.04 2.53
CA GLU A 75 25.84 -5.84 2.89
C GLU A 75 26.22 -5.05 1.65
N LYS A 76 26.77 -5.71 0.63
CA LYS A 76 27.14 -5.09 -0.64
C LYS A 76 25.91 -4.47 -1.33
N ASN A 77 24.83 -5.22 -1.46
CA ASN A 77 23.58 -4.74 -2.05
C ASN A 77 22.99 -3.56 -1.27
N SER A 78 23.03 -3.62 0.06
CA SER A 78 22.56 -2.54 0.92
C SER A 78 23.40 -1.28 0.76
N ILE A 79 24.73 -1.40 0.70
CA ILE A 79 25.65 -0.28 0.44
C ILE A 79 25.40 0.31 -0.95
N GLU A 80 25.24 -0.52 -1.98
CA GLU A 80 24.94 -0.06 -3.35
C GLU A 80 23.61 0.69 -3.42
N ILE A 81 22.57 0.20 -2.74
CA ILE A 81 21.27 0.90 -2.64
C ILE A 81 21.43 2.25 -1.94
N ILE A 82 22.18 2.31 -0.84
CA ILE A 82 22.45 3.56 -0.11
C ILE A 82 23.22 4.55 -0.99
N GLN A 83 24.26 4.09 -1.68
CA GLN A 83 25.07 4.92 -2.57
C GLN A 83 24.26 5.43 -3.76
N ARG A 84 23.41 4.58 -4.35
CA ARG A 84 22.51 4.95 -5.44
C ARG A 84 21.50 6.00 -4.99
N LYS A 85 20.81 5.79 -3.87
CA LYS A 85 19.88 6.77 -3.31
C LYS A 85 20.59 8.09 -2.99
N ALA A 86 21.79 8.03 -2.40
CA ALA A 86 22.58 9.23 -2.12
C ALA A 86 22.96 9.99 -3.40
N LYS A 87 23.27 9.27 -4.49
CA LYS A 87 23.55 9.86 -5.81
C LYS A 87 22.30 10.51 -6.41
N GLU A 88 21.18 9.81 -6.41
CA GLU A 88 19.88 10.35 -6.86
C GLU A 88 19.51 11.61 -6.08
N CYS A 89 19.69 11.61 -4.74
CA CYS A 89 19.49 12.81 -3.92
C CYS A 89 20.42 13.97 -4.32
N ARG A 90 21.70 13.72 -4.59
CA ARG A 90 22.64 14.76 -5.06
C ARG A 90 22.21 15.33 -6.41
N GLU A 91 21.80 14.49 -7.35
CA GLU A 91 21.34 14.91 -8.67
C GLU A 91 20.05 15.75 -8.57
N ILE A 92 19.11 15.37 -7.71
CA ILE A 92 17.91 16.15 -7.42
C ILE A 92 18.28 17.53 -6.85
N VAL A 93 19.20 17.60 -5.89
CA VAL A 93 19.67 18.87 -5.31
C VAL A 93 20.30 19.76 -6.38
N ILE A 94 21.17 19.21 -7.23
CA ILE A 94 21.79 19.94 -8.34
C ILE A 94 20.72 20.47 -9.29
N LYS A 95 19.81 19.61 -9.77
CA LYS A 95 18.73 19.99 -10.69
C LYS A 95 17.82 21.08 -10.10
N LEU A 96 17.46 20.95 -8.83
CA LEU A 96 16.60 21.90 -8.13
C LEU A 96 17.27 23.24 -7.83
N SER A 97 18.61 23.25 -7.70
CA SER A 97 19.40 24.48 -7.58
C SER A 97 19.54 25.22 -8.91
N GLN A 98 19.66 24.48 -10.02
CA GLN A 98 19.87 25.05 -11.36
C GLN A 98 18.58 25.52 -12.03
N THR A 99 17.45 24.84 -11.81
CA THR A 99 16.19 25.16 -12.49
C THR A 99 15.72 26.61 -12.25
N PRO A 100 15.69 27.12 -11.00
CA PRO A 100 15.29 28.50 -10.75
C PRO A 100 16.27 29.54 -11.33
N LEU A 101 17.57 29.23 -11.36
CA LEU A 101 18.58 30.09 -11.98
C LEU A 101 18.35 30.21 -13.49
N ASN A 102 18.11 29.08 -14.16
CA ASN A 102 17.82 29.04 -15.60
C ASN A 102 16.51 29.78 -15.93
N ASP A 103 15.49 29.67 -15.08
CA ASP A 103 14.22 30.39 -15.28
C ASP A 103 14.37 31.90 -15.08
N ILE A 104 15.15 32.33 -14.09
CA ILE A 104 15.49 33.75 -13.86
C ILE A 104 16.30 34.30 -15.04
N GLU A 105 17.28 33.53 -15.53
CA GLU A 105 18.10 33.90 -16.69
C GLU A 105 17.24 34.10 -17.96
N LYS A 106 16.30 33.18 -18.23
CA LYS A 106 15.33 33.34 -19.33
C LYS A 106 14.49 34.61 -19.18
N LYS A 107 14.00 34.91 -17.99
CA LYS A 107 13.25 36.15 -17.71
C LYS A 107 14.12 37.39 -17.93
N PHE A 108 15.40 37.35 -17.56
CA PHE A 108 16.36 38.45 -17.78
C PHE A 108 16.59 38.70 -19.26
N ASN A 109 16.79 37.64 -20.03
CA ASN A 109 16.98 37.74 -21.47
C ASN A 109 15.72 38.32 -22.15
N GLY A 110 14.53 37.84 -21.78
CA GLY A 110 13.27 38.38 -22.30
C GLY A 110 13.01 39.85 -21.93
N LEU A 111 13.41 40.27 -20.72
CA LEU A 111 13.33 41.69 -20.33
C LEU A 111 14.29 42.56 -21.15
N ASN A 112 15.51 42.07 -21.40
CA ASN A 112 16.49 42.77 -22.22
C ASN A 112 16.00 42.95 -23.67
N GLU A 113 15.36 41.92 -24.25
CA GLU A 113 14.74 42.01 -25.57
C GLU A 113 13.63 43.08 -25.62
N GLN A 114 12.76 43.13 -24.60
CA GLN A 114 11.71 44.17 -24.50
C GLN A 114 12.31 45.58 -24.41
N ILE A 115 13.37 45.76 -23.62
CA ILE A 115 14.07 47.04 -23.50
C ILE A 115 14.63 47.46 -24.87
N GLN A 116 15.29 46.55 -25.57
CA GLN A 116 15.85 46.82 -26.90
C GLN A 116 14.76 47.14 -27.94
N GLN A 117 13.61 46.46 -27.87
CA GLN A 117 12.48 46.71 -28.76
C GLN A 117 11.92 48.13 -28.56
N HIS A 118 11.69 48.52 -27.32
CA HIS A 118 11.23 49.87 -26.97
C HIS A 118 12.24 50.97 -27.36
N GLN A 119 13.54 50.70 -27.21
CA GLN A 119 14.60 51.61 -27.67
C GLN A 119 14.61 51.78 -29.19
N LYS A 120 14.33 50.71 -29.96
CA LYS A 120 14.24 50.77 -31.43
C LYS A 120 12.98 51.47 -31.92
N GLN A 121 11.85 51.26 -31.25
CA GLN A 121 10.56 51.82 -31.63
C GLN A 121 10.37 53.27 -31.16
N ASN A 122 11.21 53.72 -30.22
CA ASN A 122 11.17 55.07 -29.63
C ASN A 122 9.79 55.42 -29.05
N ASP A 123 9.10 54.43 -28.49
CA ASP A 123 7.70 54.48 -28.07
C ASP A 123 7.52 54.54 -26.54
N LEU A 124 8.62 54.75 -25.81
CA LEU A 124 8.69 54.70 -24.35
C LEU A 124 7.84 55.77 -23.67
N ASN A 125 6.90 55.31 -22.84
CA ASN A 125 6.15 56.15 -21.91
C ASN A 125 6.32 55.71 -20.45
N GLU A 126 5.81 56.52 -19.53
CA GLU A 126 5.95 56.32 -18.09
C GLU A 126 5.32 54.99 -17.61
N ILE A 127 4.25 54.53 -18.28
CA ILE A 127 3.57 53.27 -17.95
C ILE A 127 4.47 52.08 -18.31
N GLN A 128 5.09 52.09 -19.50
CA GLN A 128 6.02 51.05 -19.93
C GLN A 128 7.29 51.03 -19.07
N LEU A 129 7.84 52.20 -18.73
CA LEU A 129 8.99 52.32 -17.82
C LEU A 129 8.68 51.74 -16.44
N ASN A 130 7.51 52.03 -15.88
CA ASN A 130 7.09 51.46 -14.60
C ASN A 130 6.81 49.95 -14.69
N TYR A 131 6.29 49.46 -15.81
CA TYR A 131 6.13 48.03 -16.07
C TYR A 131 7.46 47.28 -16.07
N LEU A 132 8.46 47.77 -16.82
CA LEU A 132 9.80 47.16 -16.89
C LEU A 132 10.51 47.21 -15.52
N ARG A 133 10.41 48.32 -14.79
CA ARG A 133 10.95 48.45 -13.41
C ARG A 133 10.33 47.45 -12.45
N ASN A 134 9.01 47.24 -12.54
CA ASN A 134 8.30 46.28 -11.70
C ASN A 134 8.69 44.83 -12.00
N GLN A 135 8.91 44.48 -13.27
CA GLN A 135 9.42 43.15 -13.67
C GLN A 135 10.82 42.91 -13.08
N LEU A 136 11.73 43.88 -13.23
CA LEU A 136 13.09 43.79 -12.68
C LEU A 136 13.08 43.66 -11.14
N ARG A 137 12.21 44.43 -10.46
CA ARG A 137 12.06 44.37 -8.99
C ARG A 137 11.56 43.01 -8.52
N ARG A 138 10.59 42.40 -9.22
CA ARG A 138 10.07 41.05 -8.90
C ARG A 138 11.16 39.99 -9.07
N MET A 139 11.93 40.07 -10.16
CA MET A 139 13.03 39.13 -10.40
C MET A 139 14.15 39.26 -9.37
N SER A 140 14.48 40.49 -8.95
CA SER A 140 15.44 40.73 -7.87
C SER A 140 14.95 40.13 -6.52
N GLN A 141 13.64 40.20 -6.25
CA GLN A 141 13.04 39.57 -5.06
C GLN A 141 13.01 38.03 -5.14
N GLU A 142 12.82 37.47 -6.34
CA GLU A 142 12.91 36.02 -6.59
C GLU A 142 14.35 35.51 -6.38
N PHE A 143 15.35 36.25 -6.88
CA PHE A 143 16.77 35.91 -6.71
C PHE A 143 17.25 35.98 -5.25
N ASN A 144 16.76 36.96 -4.49
CA ASN A 144 17.17 37.19 -3.10
C ASN A 144 16.47 36.27 -2.07
N ASN A 145 15.61 35.34 -2.51
CA ASN A 145 15.00 34.33 -1.64
C ASN A 145 15.75 32.98 -1.77
N PRO A 146 16.67 32.64 -0.85
CA PRO A 146 17.44 31.41 -0.94
C PRO A 146 16.56 30.16 -0.80
N ILE A 147 16.86 29.12 -1.58
CA ILE A 147 16.29 27.78 -1.39
C ILE A 147 16.85 27.23 -0.07
N LYS A 148 16.01 27.11 0.97
CA LYS A 148 16.42 26.47 2.23
C LYS A 148 16.37 24.95 2.08
N ILE A 149 17.54 24.34 2.01
CA ILE A 149 17.71 22.88 2.03
C ILE A 149 18.03 22.46 3.47
N SER A 150 17.17 21.66 4.09
CA SER A 150 17.44 21.03 5.39
C SER A 150 17.68 19.54 5.20
N ILE A 151 18.71 19.01 5.84
CA ILE A 151 19.03 17.58 5.83
C ILE A 151 18.60 17.04 7.19
N GLU A 152 17.61 16.14 7.22
CA GLU A 152 17.20 15.48 8.45
C GLU A 152 17.80 14.07 8.51
N GLN A 153 18.51 13.79 9.60
CA GLN A 153 18.99 12.44 9.91
C GLN A 153 17.95 11.74 10.77
N TYR A 154 17.31 10.70 10.22
CA TYR A 154 16.44 9.84 11.00
C TYR A 154 17.27 8.77 11.69
N SER A 155 17.43 8.86 13.01
CA SER A 155 18.00 7.78 13.81
C SER A 155 16.88 6.81 14.22
N GLN A 156 16.91 5.59 13.69
CA GLN A 156 16.81 4.37 14.50
C GLN A 156 17.01 3.12 13.62
N THR A 157 18.09 2.39 13.95
CA THR A 157 18.45 1.01 13.57
C THR A 157 18.48 0.66 12.08
N PHE A 158 19.72 0.55 11.56
CA PHE A 158 20.13 -0.05 10.27
C PHE A 158 19.30 0.31 9.03
N SER A 159 19.03 1.61 8.87
CA SER A 159 18.99 2.31 7.59
C SER A 159 18.99 3.79 7.93
N ASN A 160 20.17 4.42 7.91
CA ASN A 160 20.26 5.88 7.93
C ASN A 160 19.71 6.38 6.59
N ASN A 161 18.39 6.46 6.46
CA ASN A 161 17.75 7.20 5.39
C ASN A 161 18.05 8.68 5.64
N ILE A 162 18.95 9.24 4.85
CA ILE A 162 19.12 10.69 4.76
C ILE A 162 17.96 11.20 3.92
N SER A 163 16.94 11.73 4.57
CA SER A 163 15.87 12.47 3.91
C SER A 163 16.23 13.95 3.91
N ILE A 164 16.33 14.53 2.72
CA ILE A 164 16.53 15.97 2.57
C ILE A 164 15.14 16.60 2.55
N ILE A 165 14.76 17.29 3.63
CA ILE A 165 13.59 18.15 3.64
C ILE A 165 13.96 19.46 2.93
N LEU A 166 13.51 19.58 1.69
CA LEU A 166 13.63 20.81 0.93
C LEU A 166 12.54 21.78 1.35
N SER A 167 12.85 22.70 2.26
CA SER A 167 12.01 23.88 2.50
C SER A 167 12.22 24.95 1.41
N LYS A 168 11.93 24.60 0.14
CA LYS A 168 11.05 25.52 -0.60
C LYS A 168 9.79 25.57 0.25
N LYS A 169 9.15 26.73 0.46
CA LYS A 169 7.74 26.76 0.91
C LYS A 169 7.08 25.58 0.22
N LEU A 170 6.73 24.53 0.97
CA LEU A 170 6.23 23.28 0.42
C LEU A 170 5.23 23.75 -0.63
N LYS A 171 5.45 23.41 -1.91
CA LYS A 171 4.42 23.64 -2.90
C LYS A 171 3.33 22.67 -2.50
N PHE A 172 2.52 23.12 -1.55
CA PHE A 172 1.32 22.49 -1.13
C PHE A 172 0.51 22.37 -2.40
N ASN A 173 0.18 21.16 -2.78
CA ASN A 173 -0.86 20.95 -3.78
C ASN A 173 -2.05 21.77 -3.26
N LYS A 174 -2.41 22.80 -4.03
CA LYS A 174 -3.58 23.61 -3.83
C LYS A 174 -4.46 23.30 -5.00
N TRP A 175 -5.75 23.18 -4.77
CA TRP A 175 -6.69 22.95 -5.84
C TRP A 175 -7.52 24.19 -6.08
N LYS A 176 -7.85 24.42 -7.36
CA LYS A 176 -8.83 25.44 -7.71
C LYS A 176 -10.15 25.05 -7.04
N GLN A 177 -10.78 26.00 -6.37
CA GLN A 177 -11.98 25.70 -5.57
C GLN A 177 -13.23 25.50 -6.45
N ASN A 178 -13.14 25.76 -7.75
CA ASN A 178 -14.20 25.57 -8.74
C ASN A 178 -14.30 24.12 -9.25
N ALA A 179 -14.62 23.17 -8.37
CA ALA A 179 -14.76 21.78 -8.82
C ALA A 179 -15.84 21.62 -9.88
N ILE A 180 -15.53 20.72 -10.82
CA ILE A 180 -16.44 20.26 -11.86
C ILE A 180 -17.01 18.89 -11.49
N THR A 181 -18.27 18.66 -11.82
CA THR A 181 -18.88 17.33 -11.71
C THR A 181 -18.45 16.50 -12.91
N VAL A 182 -17.80 15.36 -12.65
CA VAL A 182 -17.24 14.48 -13.70
C VAL A 182 -18.00 13.16 -13.84
N ALA A 183 -18.82 12.81 -12.85
CA ALA A 183 -19.77 11.70 -12.92
C ALA A 183 -20.98 11.96 -12.00
N GLY A 184 -22.16 11.50 -12.40
CA GLY A 184 -23.41 11.76 -11.65
C GLY A 184 -23.90 13.20 -11.77
N GLY A 185 -24.58 13.70 -10.73
CA GLY A 185 -25.12 15.06 -10.70
C GLY A 185 -26.43 15.29 -11.47
N ASN A 186 -27.00 14.25 -12.09
CA ASN A 186 -28.25 14.30 -12.86
C ASN A 186 -29.46 13.72 -12.08
N GLY A 187 -29.45 13.91 -10.76
CA GLY A 187 -30.43 13.32 -9.85
C GLY A 187 -30.04 11.93 -9.33
N ILE A 188 -30.88 11.42 -8.43
CA ILE A 188 -30.69 10.12 -7.77
C ILE A 188 -31.41 9.05 -8.59
N GLY A 189 -30.70 8.01 -9.00
CA GLY A 189 -31.34 6.90 -9.72
C GLY A 189 -30.37 5.99 -10.45
N GLN A 190 -30.93 5.06 -11.22
CA GLN A 190 -30.20 3.97 -11.89
C GLN A 190 -29.87 4.27 -13.37
N GLN A 191 -30.24 5.44 -13.90
CA GLN A 191 -29.89 5.81 -15.27
C GLN A 191 -28.37 5.88 -15.45
N PHE A 192 -27.90 5.78 -16.70
CA PHE A 192 -26.47 5.76 -17.01
C PHE A 192 -25.74 7.05 -16.63
N ASN A 193 -26.45 8.18 -16.51
CA ASN A 193 -25.91 9.47 -16.08
C ASN A 193 -26.18 9.81 -14.60
N GLN A 194 -26.75 8.88 -13.82
CA GLN A 194 -27.15 9.06 -12.42
C GLN A 194 -26.31 8.18 -11.48
N LEU A 195 -26.16 8.61 -10.24
CA LEU A 195 -25.58 7.84 -9.15
C LEU A 195 -26.54 7.85 -7.96
N ASN A 196 -26.36 6.94 -7.01
CA ASN A 196 -27.11 6.88 -5.76
C ASN A 196 -26.16 6.51 -4.60
N CYS A 197 -25.72 7.56 -3.92
CA CYS A 197 -24.64 7.59 -2.95
C CYS A 197 -23.38 6.85 -3.44
N PRO A 198 -22.57 7.45 -4.33
CA PRO A 198 -21.28 6.87 -4.69
C PRO A 198 -20.39 6.73 -3.45
N GLY A 199 -19.76 5.56 -3.32
CA GLY A 199 -18.82 5.21 -2.25
C GLY A 199 -17.37 5.34 -2.68
N GLY A 200 -16.61 4.26 -2.49
CA GLY A 200 -15.22 4.17 -2.94
C GLY A 200 -15.07 4.38 -4.45
N ILE A 201 -13.98 5.05 -4.80
CA ILE A 201 -13.65 5.43 -6.17
C ILE A 201 -12.19 5.11 -6.47
N PHE A 202 -11.94 4.74 -7.72
CA PHE A 202 -10.60 4.56 -8.25
C PHE A 202 -10.48 5.27 -9.59
N VAL A 203 -9.41 6.05 -9.77
CA VAL A 203 -9.10 6.73 -11.02
C VAL A 203 -7.89 6.04 -11.66
N ASP A 204 -8.03 5.60 -12.91
CA ASP A 204 -6.93 4.97 -13.64
C ASP A 204 -6.04 6.01 -14.35
N LYS A 205 -4.93 5.54 -14.95
CA LYS A 205 -3.97 6.38 -15.71
C LYS A 205 -4.59 7.07 -16.93
N ASN A 206 -5.72 6.55 -17.43
CA ASN A 206 -6.47 7.14 -18.54
C ASN A 206 -7.54 8.14 -18.05
N LYS A 207 -7.58 8.43 -16.74
CA LYS A 207 -8.57 9.29 -16.07
C LYS A 207 -9.99 8.73 -16.14
N ASN A 208 -10.14 7.43 -16.35
CA ASN A 208 -11.42 6.75 -16.17
C ASN A 208 -11.68 6.57 -14.67
N ILE A 209 -12.95 6.73 -14.27
CA ILE A 209 -13.37 6.69 -12.87
C ILE A 209 -14.22 5.45 -12.66
N PHE A 210 -13.74 4.53 -11.83
CA PHE A 210 -14.49 3.38 -11.36
C PHE A 210 -15.17 3.75 -10.04
N ILE A 211 -16.47 3.53 -9.96
CA ILE A 211 -17.30 4.03 -8.85
C ILE A 211 -18.13 2.88 -8.28
N ALA A 212 -18.05 2.72 -6.97
CA ALA A 212 -18.98 1.89 -6.21
C ALA A 212 -20.29 2.66 -5.97
N ASP A 213 -21.29 2.42 -6.82
CA ASP A 213 -22.59 3.09 -6.76
C ASP A 213 -23.54 2.32 -5.84
N HIS A 214 -23.42 2.58 -4.53
CA HIS A 214 -23.74 1.57 -3.53
C HIS A 214 -25.23 1.27 -3.39
N TRP A 215 -26.12 2.27 -3.44
CA TRP A 215 -27.57 2.02 -3.36
C TRP A 215 -28.17 1.57 -4.69
N ASN A 216 -27.43 1.72 -5.79
CA ASN A 216 -27.78 1.11 -7.07
C ASN A 216 -27.20 -0.30 -7.22
N HIS A 217 -26.47 -0.79 -6.22
CA HIS A 217 -25.92 -2.15 -6.18
C HIS A 217 -25.09 -2.50 -7.43
N ARG A 218 -24.28 -1.56 -7.91
CA ARG A 218 -23.52 -1.70 -9.15
C ARG A 218 -22.13 -1.06 -9.07
N ILE A 219 -21.26 -1.47 -9.98
CA ILE A 219 -20.01 -0.76 -10.31
C ILE A 219 -20.16 -0.16 -11.70
N VAL A 220 -19.76 1.09 -11.83
CA VAL A 220 -19.83 1.88 -13.06
C VAL A 220 -18.47 2.48 -13.39
N GLU A 221 -18.11 2.49 -14.67
CA GLU A 221 -16.92 3.15 -15.21
C GLU A 221 -17.37 4.40 -15.96
N TRP A 222 -16.93 5.57 -15.50
CA TRP A 222 -17.03 6.80 -16.29
C TRP A 222 -15.73 7.03 -17.02
N LYS A 223 -15.76 6.93 -18.35
CA LYS A 223 -14.59 7.24 -19.18
C LYS A 223 -14.28 8.73 -19.12
N TYR A 224 -13.03 9.10 -19.36
CA TYR A 224 -12.63 10.50 -19.40
C TYR A 224 -13.53 11.33 -20.33
N ASN A 225 -14.11 12.41 -19.81
CA ASN A 225 -15.09 13.29 -20.47
C ASN A 225 -16.40 12.63 -20.95
N ALA A 226 -16.70 11.41 -20.53
CA ALA A 226 -17.99 10.79 -20.82
C ALA A 226 -19.12 11.45 -20.03
N LYS A 227 -20.29 11.57 -20.66
CA LYS A 227 -21.51 12.09 -20.00
C LYS A 227 -22.25 11.03 -19.21
N GLU A 228 -21.97 9.76 -19.49
CA GLU A 228 -22.68 8.60 -18.97
C GLU A 228 -21.69 7.51 -18.57
N GLY A 229 -22.03 6.77 -17.53
CA GLY A 229 -21.27 5.66 -17.02
C GLY A 229 -21.58 4.37 -17.75
N LEU A 230 -20.56 3.54 -17.92
CA LEU A 230 -20.68 2.19 -18.44
C LEU A 230 -20.84 1.21 -17.28
N PHE A 231 -21.84 0.34 -17.36
CA PHE A 231 -22.02 -0.70 -16.37
C PHE A 231 -20.91 -1.76 -16.46
N ILE A 232 -20.22 -1.94 -15.34
CA ILE A 232 -19.16 -2.93 -15.18
C ILE A 232 -19.68 -4.18 -14.48
N ALA A 233 -20.30 -4.02 -13.32
CA ALA A 233 -20.74 -5.13 -12.47
C ALA A 233 -22.08 -4.84 -11.76
N GLY A 234 -22.78 -5.89 -11.33
CA GLY A 234 -24.07 -5.79 -10.62
C GLY A 234 -25.28 -5.52 -11.51
N ARG A 235 -25.27 -6.00 -12.77
CA ARG A 235 -26.32 -5.72 -13.77
C ARG A 235 -27.72 -6.15 -13.34
N ASN A 236 -27.81 -7.20 -12.53
CA ASN A 236 -29.08 -7.71 -12.03
C ASN A 236 -29.47 -7.10 -10.66
N GLY A 237 -28.91 -5.94 -10.33
CA GLY A 237 -29.21 -5.17 -9.14
C GLY A 237 -28.84 -5.91 -7.85
N LYS A 238 -29.60 -5.61 -6.79
CA LYS A 238 -29.41 -6.19 -5.46
C LYS A 238 -29.56 -7.71 -5.48
N GLY A 239 -28.57 -8.41 -4.96
CA GLY A 239 -28.68 -9.83 -4.64
C GLY A 239 -27.32 -10.49 -4.42
N SER A 240 -27.32 -11.80 -4.22
CA SER A 240 -26.13 -12.58 -3.89
C SER A 240 -25.64 -13.49 -5.03
N ARG A 241 -26.32 -13.48 -6.18
CA ARG A 241 -25.88 -14.23 -7.37
C ARG A 241 -24.53 -13.70 -7.89
N ILE A 242 -23.93 -14.47 -8.80
CA ILE A 242 -22.61 -14.16 -9.38
C ILE A 242 -22.62 -12.96 -10.33
N ASP A 243 -23.80 -12.47 -10.70
CA ASP A 243 -24.02 -11.31 -11.58
C ASP A 243 -24.71 -10.14 -10.85
N GLN A 244 -24.90 -10.29 -9.54
CA GLN A 244 -25.52 -9.31 -8.65
C GLN A 244 -24.52 -8.84 -7.60
N LEU A 245 -24.69 -7.61 -7.15
CA LEU A 245 -23.98 -7.07 -6.00
C LEU A 245 -25.01 -6.65 -4.95
N ASN A 246 -24.55 -6.40 -3.74
CA ASN A 246 -25.38 -5.89 -2.67
C ASN A 246 -24.61 -4.83 -1.88
N ASN A 247 -24.88 -3.55 -2.17
CA ASN A 247 -24.28 -2.42 -1.47
C ASN A 247 -22.75 -2.44 -1.55
N PRO A 248 -22.17 -2.49 -2.77
CA PRO A 248 -20.73 -2.49 -2.92
C PRO A 248 -20.16 -1.19 -2.34
N LYS A 249 -19.12 -1.29 -1.51
CA LYS A 249 -18.57 -0.13 -0.78
C LYS A 249 -17.35 0.48 -1.44
N ASP A 250 -16.56 -0.34 -2.12
CA ASP A 250 -15.30 0.08 -2.70
C ASP A 250 -14.91 -0.77 -3.92
N VAL A 251 -14.04 -0.20 -4.75
CA VAL A 251 -13.54 -0.80 -5.98
C VAL A 251 -12.08 -0.41 -6.20
N VAL A 252 -11.24 -1.39 -6.50
CA VAL A 252 -9.85 -1.17 -6.93
C VAL A 252 -9.56 -1.95 -8.20
N ILE A 253 -8.60 -1.45 -8.99
CA ILE A 253 -8.21 -2.07 -10.26
C ILE A 253 -6.82 -2.65 -10.12
N ASP A 254 -6.69 -3.92 -10.47
CA ASP A 254 -5.41 -4.55 -10.72
C ASP A 254 -4.97 -4.15 -12.13
N GLN A 255 -4.05 -3.20 -12.19
CA GLN A 255 -3.57 -2.65 -13.46
C GLN A 255 -2.76 -3.66 -14.27
N GLU A 256 -2.10 -4.64 -13.62
CA GLU A 256 -1.29 -5.63 -14.31
C GLU A 256 -2.16 -6.68 -14.99
N ASN A 257 -3.18 -7.18 -14.27
CA ASN A 257 -4.07 -8.22 -14.80
C ASN A 257 -5.36 -7.66 -15.41
N HIS A 258 -5.53 -6.33 -15.43
CA HIS A 258 -6.74 -5.64 -15.86
C HIS A 258 -8.02 -6.18 -15.19
N THR A 259 -7.94 -6.53 -13.90
CA THR A 259 -9.07 -7.06 -13.15
C THR A 259 -9.65 -6.05 -12.18
N ILE A 260 -10.95 -6.17 -11.94
CA ILE A 260 -11.70 -5.26 -11.08
C ILE A 260 -12.03 -6.01 -9.80
N ILE A 261 -11.57 -5.48 -8.67
CA ILE A 261 -11.79 -6.07 -7.35
C ILE A 261 -12.81 -5.22 -6.62
N ILE A 262 -13.86 -5.86 -6.11
CA ILE A 262 -15.04 -5.18 -5.58
C ILE A 262 -15.30 -5.64 -4.16
N ALA A 263 -15.51 -4.68 -3.26
CA ALA A 263 -15.96 -4.90 -1.89
C ALA A 263 -17.49 -5.01 -1.87
N ASP A 264 -18.00 -6.22 -2.06
CA ASP A 264 -19.44 -6.51 -2.07
C ASP A 264 -19.96 -6.70 -0.63
N TYR A 265 -19.93 -5.58 0.11
CA TYR A 265 -20.16 -5.50 1.56
C TYR A 265 -21.42 -6.23 2.03
N GLY A 266 -22.57 -5.98 1.38
CA GLY A 266 -23.85 -6.56 1.78
C GLY A 266 -23.93 -8.07 1.56
N ASN A 267 -23.05 -8.65 0.74
CA ASN A 267 -22.90 -10.09 0.56
C ASN A 267 -21.71 -10.67 1.35
N LYS A 268 -21.03 -9.87 2.17
CA LYS A 268 -19.84 -10.24 2.95
C LYS A 268 -18.79 -10.98 2.12
N ARG A 269 -18.45 -10.42 0.96
CA ARG A 269 -17.47 -11.01 0.05
C ARG A 269 -16.65 -9.95 -0.69
N VAL A 270 -15.49 -10.37 -1.17
CA VAL A 270 -14.69 -9.64 -2.15
C VAL A 270 -14.71 -10.45 -3.45
N THR A 271 -15.04 -9.78 -4.56
CA THR A 271 -15.17 -10.43 -5.88
C THR A 271 -14.19 -9.84 -6.87
N GLN A 272 -13.61 -10.67 -7.71
CA GLN A 272 -12.81 -10.26 -8.87
C GLN A 272 -13.65 -10.38 -10.13
N TRP A 273 -13.51 -9.42 -11.02
CA TRP A 273 -14.16 -9.41 -12.33
C TRP A 273 -13.07 -9.28 -13.40
N LEU A 274 -13.00 -10.26 -14.28
CA LEU A 274 -12.16 -10.26 -15.48
C LEU A 274 -13.05 -10.54 -16.68
N ASN A 275 -13.06 -9.67 -17.70
CA ASN A 275 -13.81 -9.89 -18.95
C ASN A 275 -15.27 -10.31 -18.76
N ARG A 276 -15.98 -9.71 -17.79
CA ARG A 276 -17.38 -10.02 -17.40
C ARG A 276 -17.60 -11.42 -16.78
N GLN A 277 -16.53 -12.14 -16.44
CA GLN A 277 -16.59 -13.35 -15.65
C GLN A 277 -16.17 -13.02 -14.21
N GLN A 278 -17.08 -13.27 -13.28
CA GLN A 278 -16.84 -13.05 -11.85
C GLN A 278 -16.21 -14.31 -11.23
N GLN A 279 -15.23 -14.09 -10.35
CA GLN A 279 -14.70 -15.11 -9.44
C GLN A 279 -14.78 -14.62 -8.00
N TYR A 280 -15.08 -15.54 -7.08
CA TYR A 280 -15.05 -15.25 -5.64
C TYR A 280 -13.60 -15.26 -5.17
N LEU A 281 -13.12 -14.12 -4.65
CA LEU A 281 -11.81 -14.05 -4.02
C LEU A 281 -11.92 -14.48 -2.55
N ILE A 282 -12.69 -13.71 -1.78
CA ILE A 282 -12.76 -13.86 -0.32
C ILE A 282 -14.22 -13.90 0.10
N LYS A 283 -14.59 -14.83 0.99
CA LYS A 283 -15.95 -14.99 1.51
C LYS A 283 -15.97 -14.81 3.02
N GLY A 284 -17.11 -14.37 3.56
CA GLY A 284 -17.31 -14.21 5.00
C GLY A 284 -16.58 -13.02 5.60
N ILE A 285 -16.29 -12.00 4.78
CA ILE A 285 -15.63 -10.76 5.19
C ILE A 285 -16.56 -9.58 4.91
N ALA A 286 -16.89 -8.80 5.93
CA ALA A 286 -17.64 -7.56 5.74
C ALA A 286 -16.67 -6.48 5.25
N CYS A 287 -16.30 -6.56 3.97
CA CYS A 287 -15.33 -5.64 3.39
C CYS A 287 -15.95 -4.26 3.17
N TYR A 288 -15.37 -3.23 3.78
CA TYR A 288 -15.76 -1.83 3.51
C TYR A 288 -14.79 -1.13 2.55
N GLY A 289 -13.48 -1.36 2.71
CA GLY A 289 -12.43 -0.70 1.94
C GLY A 289 -11.40 -1.69 1.41
N LEU A 290 -10.86 -1.37 0.24
CA LEU A 290 -9.88 -2.14 -0.50
C LEU A 290 -8.66 -1.28 -0.83
N ALA A 291 -7.48 -1.89 -0.80
CA ALA A 291 -6.27 -1.30 -1.34
C ALA A 291 -5.39 -2.39 -1.93
N MET A 292 -4.56 -2.02 -2.88
CA MET A 292 -3.60 -2.93 -3.50
C MET A 292 -2.26 -2.23 -3.58
N ASP A 293 -1.20 -2.94 -3.20
CA ASP A 293 0.15 -2.43 -3.32
C ASP A 293 0.79 -2.81 -4.66
N LYS A 294 1.94 -2.20 -4.94
CA LYS A 294 2.72 -2.44 -6.17
C LYS A 294 3.28 -3.85 -6.31
N TYR A 295 3.19 -4.67 -5.26
CA TYR A 295 3.67 -6.06 -5.27
C TYR A 295 2.52 -7.04 -5.51
N GLY A 296 1.30 -6.54 -5.74
CA GLY A 296 0.13 -7.40 -5.94
C GLY A 296 -0.37 -8.02 -4.64
N TYR A 297 -0.26 -7.35 -3.49
CA TYR A 297 -1.01 -7.76 -2.30
C TYR A 297 -2.33 -7.00 -2.23
N LEU A 298 -3.41 -7.73 -1.96
CA LEU A 298 -4.74 -7.16 -1.70
C LEU A 298 -4.94 -6.99 -0.19
N TYR A 299 -5.23 -5.75 0.21
CA TYR A 299 -5.59 -5.38 1.56
C TYR A 299 -7.10 -5.17 1.64
N VAL A 300 -7.71 -5.69 2.69
CA VAL A 300 -9.16 -5.73 2.88
C VAL A 300 -9.48 -5.29 4.29
N CYS A 301 -10.36 -4.30 4.40
CA CYS A 301 -10.83 -3.77 5.67
C CYS A 301 -12.09 -4.53 6.14
N ASP A 302 -11.97 -5.35 7.19
CA ASP A 302 -13.08 -6.12 7.77
C ASP A 302 -13.69 -5.36 8.96
N ILE A 303 -14.87 -4.79 8.76
CA ILE A 303 -15.59 -4.05 9.81
C ILE A 303 -16.15 -4.99 10.88
N ASP A 304 -16.55 -6.22 10.55
CA ASP A 304 -17.11 -7.15 11.55
C ASP A 304 -16.05 -7.49 12.61
N LYS A 305 -14.79 -7.58 12.20
CA LYS A 305 -13.65 -7.92 13.06
C LYS A 305 -12.80 -6.72 13.48
N ASN A 306 -13.07 -5.54 12.95
CA ASN A 306 -12.29 -4.32 13.19
C ASN A 306 -10.80 -4.54 12.92
N GLU A 307 -10.49 -5.03 11.73
CA GLU A 307 -9.12 -5.37 11.32
C GLU A 307 -8.89 -5.13 9.84
N VAL A 308 -7.63 -4.97 9.45
CA VAL A 308 -7.21 -5.01 8.06
C VAL A 308 -6.42 -6.29 7.84
N ARG A 309 -6.78 -7.02 6.78
CA ARG A 309 -6.10 -8.25 6.38
C ARG A 309 -5.46 -8.09 5.01
N ARG A 310 -4.33 -8.76 4.80
CA ARG A 310 -3.58 -8.82 3.56
C ARG A 310 -3.62 -10.24 2.98
N TRP A 311 -3.84 -10.34 1.67
CA TRP A 311 -3.70 -11.54 0.87
C TRP A 311 -2.70 -11.32 -0.25
N GLU A 312 -1.96 -12.37 -0.58
CA GLU A 312 -1.22 -12.46 -1.83
C GLU A 312 -2.18 -12.82 -2.96
N MET A 313 -2.02 -12.19 -4.12
CA MET A 313 -2.85 -12.50 -5.29
C MET A 313 -2.65 -13.96 -5.71
N GLY A 314 -3.75 -14.64 -6.05
CA GLY A 314 -3.78 -16.07 -6.34
C GLY A 314 -3.96 -16.99 -5.11
N GLU A 315 -3.69 -16.50 -3.89
CA GLU A 315 -3.77 -17.30 -2.65
C GLU A 315 -5.01 -17.01 -1.78
N TYR A 316 -6.11 -16.55 -2.36
CA TYR A 316 -7.29 -16.10 -1.60
C TYR A 316 -8.03 -17.20 -0.82
N LYS A 317 -7.70 -18.47 -1.09
CA LYS A 317 -8.20 -19.62 -0.33
C LYS A 317 -7.57 -19.71 1.07
N ASN A 318 -6.40 -19.10 1.26
CA ASN A 318 -5.72 -19.04 2.55
C ASN A 318 -6.35 -17.97 3.45
N LYS A 319 -6.24 -18.16 4.77
CA LYS A 319 -6.65 -17.15 5.75
C LYS A 319 -5.67 -15.97 5.66
N GLY A 320 -6.14 -14.80 5.23
CA GLY A 320 -5.31 -13.60 5.10
C GLY A 320 -4.64 -13.20 6.41
N ILE A 321 -3.49 -12.54 6.30
CA ILE A 321 -2.67 -12.13 7.44
C ILE A 321 -3.22 -10.82 7.99
N VAL A 322 -3.43 -10.72 9.30
CA VAL A 322 -3.84 -9.45 9.94
C VAL A 322 -2.64 -8.50 9.96
N VAL A 323 -2.82 -7.31 9.41
CA VAL A 323 -1.76 -6.28 9.29
C VAL A 323 -2.08 -4.99 10.04
N ALA A 324 -3.33 -4.77 10.45
CA ALA A 324 -3.73 -3.70 11.35
C ALA A 324 -4.96 -4.12 12.18
N GLY A 325 -5.05 -3.66 13.43
CA GLY A 325 -6.14 -4.04 14.34
C GLY A 325 -6.10 -5.52 14.76
N GLY A 326 -7.26 -6.19 14.77
CA GLY A 326 -7.36 -7.61 15.09
C GLY A 326 -7.41 -7.96 16.58
N ASN A 327 -7.34 -6.95 17.46
CA ASN A 327 -7.42 -7.11 18.91
C ASN A 327 -8.78 -6.65 19.48
N GLY A 328 -9.83 -6.83 18.68
CA GLY A 328 -11.19 -6.42 19.00
C GLY A 328 -11.46 -4.94 18.74
N LYS A 329 -12.73 -4.57 18.93
CA LYS A 329 -13.20 -3.18 18.83
C LYS A 329 -12.68 -2.37 20.02
N GLY A 330 -12.03 -1.25 19.75
CA GLY A 330 -11.58 -0.32 20.80
C GLY A 330 -10.74 0.82 20.24
N ASN A 331 -10.11 1.59 21.13
CA ASN A 331 -9.34 2.79 20.79
C ASN A 331 -7.86 2.71 21.18
N GLN A 332 -7.37 1.55 21.63
CA GLN A 332 -5.94 1.32 21.86
C GLN A 332 -5.17 1.33 20.54
N PHE A 333 -3.83 1.41 20.60
CA PHE A 333 -2.98 1.50 19.41
C PHE A 333 -2.94 0.23 18.55
N ASN A 334 -3.38 -0.90 19.09
CA ASN A 334 -3.51 -2.18 18.39
C ASN A 334 -4.99 -2.54 18.09
N GLN A 335 -5.92 -1.61 18.28
CA GLN A 335 -7.36 -1.78 18.07
C GLN A 335 -7.90 -0.78 17.05
N LEU A 336 -8.99 -1.16 16.41
CA LEU A 336 -9.77 -0.33 15.49
C LEU A 336 -11.24 -0.36 15.90
N ASN A 337 -12.03 0.58 15.38
CA ASN A 337 -13.46 0.66 15.59
C ASN A 337 -14.15 1.15 14.31
N CYS A 338 -14.81 0.22 13.61
CA CYS A 338 -15.43 0.43 12.31
C CYS A 338 -14.44 1.03 11.29
N PRO A 339 -13.32 0.35 10.99
CA PRO A 339 -12.40 0.85 9.99
C PRO A 339 -13.06 0.79 8.60
N THR A 340 -13.00 1.88 7.81
CA THR A 340 -13.73 1.95 6.52
C THR A 340 -12.83 1.98 5.30
N TYR A 341 -11.72 2.71 5.33
CA TYR A 341 -10.84 2.89 4.17
C TYR A 341 -9.41 2.60 4.53
N ILE A 342 -8.67 2.22 3.49
CA ILE A 342 -7.27 1.85 3.60
C ILE A 342 -6.46 2.47 2.48
N PHE A 343 -5.25 2.90 2.83
CA PHE A 343 -4.21 3.26 1.87
C PHE A 343 -2.94 2.51 2.26
N VAL A 344 -2.15 2.08 1.27
CA VAL A 344 -0.90 1.37 1.50
C VAL A 344 0.21 2.10 0.77
N ASP A 345 1.24 2.53 1.50
CA ASP A 345 2.41 3.20 0.91
C ASP A 345 3.42 2.20 0.31
N GLU A 346 4.45 2.72 -0.36
CA GLU A 346 5.47 1.89 -1.01
C GLU A 346 6.27 1.00 -0.06
N GLU A 347 6.33 1.38 1.23
CA GLU A 347 6.94 0.59 2.30
C GLU A 347 5.99 -0.45 2.90
N GLN A 348 4.80 -0.64 2.32
CA GLN A 348 3.73 -1.50 2.81
C GLN A 348 3.22 -1.09 4.20
N SER A 349 3.34 0.19 4.56
CA SER A 349 2.65 0.72 5.73
C SER A 349 1.18 0.92 5.40
N VAL A 350 0.31 0.51 6.32
CA VAL A 350 -1.13 0.56 6.16
C VAL A 350 -1.69 1.76 6.93
N TYR A 351 -2.36 2.66 6.23
CA TYR A 351 -3.12 3.77 6.80
C TYR A 351 -4.59 3.37 6.82
N VAL A 352 -5.23 3.54 7.96
CA VAL A 352 -6.61 3.11 8.18
C VAL A 352 -7.43 4.28 8.69
N SER A 353 -8.54 4.57 8.02
CA SER A 353 -9.58 5.44 8.58
C SER A 353 -10.30 4.68 9.69
N ASP A 354 -9.96 4.99 10.94
CA ASP A 354 -10.55 4.39 12.14
C ASP A 354 -11.80 5.19 12.54
N THR A 355 -12.84 5.01 11.73
CA THR A 355 -13.96 5.97 11.58
C THR A 355 -14.65 6.30 12.89
N ASN A 356 -15.05 5.30 13.68
CA ASN A 356 -15.77 5.57 14.92
C ASN A 356 -14.86 6.00 16.08
N ASN A 357 -13.54 6.00 15.88
CA ASN A 357 -12.58 6.62 16.79
C ASN A 357 -12.11 8.00 16.30
N HIS A 358 -12.69 8.52 15.20
CA HIS A 358 -12.44 9.87 14.69
C HIS A 358 -10.95 10.17 14.45
N ARG A 359 -10.22 9.17 13.93
CA ARG A 359 -8.78 9.24 13.72
C ARG A 359 -8.35 8.46 12.48
N VAL A 360 -7.15 8.75 12.00
CA VAL A 360 -6.45 7.92 11.03
C VAL A 360 -5.22 7.37 11.72
N MET A 361 -4.98 6.07 11.56
CA MET A 361 -3.75 5.48 12.08
C MET A 361 -2.90 4.81 11.01
N LYS A 362 -1.59 4.80 11.23
CA LYS A 362 -0.57 4.16 10.41
C LYS A 362 0.02 2.97 11.15
N TRP A 363 0.02 1.80 10.52
CA TRP A 363 0.83 0.64 10.91
C TRP A 363 1.98 0.52 9.93
N ARG A 364 3.22 0.46 10.45
CA ARG A 364 4.36 0.04 9.61
C ARG A 364 4.23 -1.45 9.32
N LYS A 365 4.86 -1.90 8.24
CA LYS A 365 4.96 -3.34 7.93
C LYS A 365 5.40 -4.13 9.17
N ASP A 366 4.68 -5.20 9.46
CA ASP A 366 4.90 -6.13 10.58
C ASP A 366 4.79 -5.54 12.01
N ALA A 367 4.37 -4.28 12.14
CA ALA A 367 4.16 -3.65 13.45
C ALA A 367 2.99 -4.28 14.21
N LYS A 368 3.15 -4.43 15.53
CA LYS A 368 2.09 -4.96 16.43
C LYS A 368 1.05 -3.92 16.82
N GLU A 369 1.41 -2.65 16.74
CA GLU A 369 0.57 -1.50 17.04
C GLU A 369 0.80 -0.40 16.01
N GLY A 370 -0.21 0.45 15.87
CA GLY A 370 -0.17 1.61 14.98
C GLY A 370 0.09 2.88 15.76
N ARG A 371 0.20 3.99 15.04
CA ARG A 371 0.25 5.33 15.62
C ARG A 371 -0.78 6.23 14.97
N ILE A 372 -1.34 7.15 15.74
CA ILE A 372 -2.24 8.18 15.22
C ILE A 372 -1.41 9.11 14.32
N VAL A 373 -1.89 9.32 13.10
CA VAL A 373 -1.25 10.22 12.13
C VAL A 373 -2.14 11.42 11.75
N ALA A 374 -3.43 11.37 12.11
CA ALA A 374 -4.35 12.51 12.03
C ALA A 374 -5.55 12.32 12.97
N GLY A 375 -6.09 13.42 13.51
CA GLY A 375 -7.23 13.41 14.43
C GLY A 375 -6.91 12.82 15.80
N GLY A 376 -7.87 12.11 16.41
CA GLY A 376 -7.69 11.45 17.71
C GLY A 376 -8.02 12.28 18.96
N ASN A 377 -8.37 13.56 18.81
CA ASN A 377 -8.71 14.48 19.91
C ASN A 377 -10.23 14.62 20.13
N GLY A 378 -11.02 13.61 19.77
CA GLY A 378 -12.48 13.61 19.83
C GLY A 378 -13.17 14.22 18.60
N GLU A 379 -14.50 14.19 18.60
CA GLU A 379 -15.34 14.71 17.51
C GLU A 379 -15.58 16.21 17.65
N ARG A 380 -15.23 17.00 16.62
CA ARG A 380 -15.58 18.43 16.45
C ARG A 380 -14.94 18.96 15.16
N SER A 381 -15.39 20.12 14.69
CA SER A 381 -14.98 20.75 13.42
C SER A 381 -13.67 21.57 13.47
N SER A 382 -12.92 21.54 14.58
CA SER A 382 -11.63 22.26 14.64
C SER A 382 -10.56 21.58 13.78
N LEU A 383 -9.47 22.29 13.48
CA LEU A 383 -8.37 21.78 12.65
C LEU A 383 -7.58 20.62 13.28
N HIS A 384 -7.64 20.43 14.60
CA HIS A 384 -7.03 19.31 15.32
C HIS A 384 -7.88 18.02 15.36
N ARG A 385 -9.10 18.05 14.82
CA ARG A 385 -10.10 17.00 15.03
C ARG A 385 -10.72 16.57 13.70
N LEU A 386 -11.07 15.29 13.65
CA LEU A 386 -11.83 14.68 12.56
C LEU A 386 -13.19 14.26 13.12
N SER A 387 -14.14 14.01 12.24
CA SER A 387 -15.43 13.42 12.54
C SER A 387 -15.76 12.34 11.52
N ARG A 388 -15.69 11.07 11.98
CA ARG A 388 -15.97 9.88 11.17
C ARG A 388 -15.28 9.90 9.81
N PRO A 389 -13.92 9.99 9.78
CA PRO A 389 -13.19 9.98 8.51
C PRO A 389 -13.47 8.69 7.74
N GLN A 390 -13.70 8.80 6.43
CA GLN A 390 -14.10 7.67 5.58
C GLN A 390 -13.21 7.40 4.39
N GLY A 391 -12.31 8.32 4.01
CA GLY A 391 -11.39 8.16 2.89
C GLY A 391 -10.02 8.63 3.32
N VAL A 392 -8.97 7.92 2.91
CA VAL A 392 -7.58 8.27 3.18
C VAL A 392 -6.73 8.03 1.95
N PHE A 393 -5.85 8.98 1.65
CA PHE A 393 -4.82 8.87 0.62
C PHE A 393 -3.55 9.53 1.13
N VAL A 394 -2.38 8.98 0.77
CA VAL A 394 -1.09 9.58 1.14
C VAL A 394 -0.31 9.82 -0.13
N ASP A 395 0.16 11.06 -0.33
CA ASP A 395 1.02 11.37 -1.48
C ASP A 395 2.48 10.98 -1.25
N ASP A 396 3.29 11.04 -2.31
CA ASP A 396 4.72 10.69 -2.27
C ASP A 396 5.55 11.58 -1.31
N LEU A 397 4.99 12.70 -0.86
CA LEU A 397 5.60 13.60 0.13
C LEU A 397 5.16 13.26 1.57
N GLY A 398 4.36 12.21 1.75
CA GLY A 398 3.83 11.80 3.04
C GLY A 398 2.67 12.66 3.55
N GLN A 399 2.05 13.49 2.70
CA GLN A 399 0.87 14.28 3.09
C GLN A 399 -0.36 13.38 3.05
N ILE A 400 -1.13 13.39 4.14
CA ILE A 400 -2.28 12.53 4.35
C ILE A 400 -3.54 13.32 4.06
N TYR A 401 -4.26 12.96 3.00
CA TYR A 401 -5.54 13.53 2.61
C TYR A 401 -6.67 12.67 3.15
N ILE A 402 -7.65 13.32 3.79
CA ILE A 402 -8.66 12.64 4.59
C ILE A 402 -10.03 13.21 4.24
N ALA A 403 -10.97 12.36 3.85
CA ALA A 403 -12.37 12.73 3.74
C ALA A 403 -12.96 12.75 5.16
N ASP A 404 -13.04 13.96 5.73
CA ASP A 404 -13.60 14.23 7.05
C ASP A 404 -15.13 14.32 6.93
N CYS A 405 -15.73 13.12 6.81
CA CYS A 405 -17.06 12.89 6.23
C CYS A 405 -18.16 13.71 6.92
N ASP A 406 -18.27 13.59 8.24
CA ASP A 406 -19.35 14.24 9.00
C ASP A 406 -19.09 15.75 9.21
N ASN A 407 -17.88 16.24 8.89
CA ASN A 407 -17.57 17.66 8.84
C ASN A 407 -17.67 18.24 7.41
N HIS A 408 -18.11 17.46 6.43
CA HIS A 408 -18.33 17.89 5.04
C HIS A 408 -17.12 18.57 4.39
N ARG A 409 -15.93 18.01 4.62
CA ARG A 409 -14.66 18.59 4.14
C ARG A 409 -13.62 17.53 3.82
N VAL A 410 -12.59 17.92 3.09
CA VAL A 410 -11.36 17.14 2.95
C VAL A 410 -10.24 17.89 3.64
N MET A 411 -9.56 17.19 4.54
CA MET A 411 -8.43 17.68 5.31
C MET A 411 -7.13 17.16 4.73
N ARG A 412 -6.06 17.92 4.88
CA ARG A 412 -4.69 17.45 4.70
C ARG A 412 -3.94 17.52 6.02
N TRP A 413 -3.23 16.46 6.36
CA TRP A 413 -2.29 16.42 7.46
C TRP A 413 -0.87 16.19 6.95
N CYS A 414 0.08 17.00 7.38
CA CYS A 414 1.49 16.74 7.14
C CYS A 414 2.08 15.96 8.32
N GLU A 415 3.07 15.10 8.05
CA GLU A 415 3.74 14.36 9.11
C GLU A 415 4.31 15.32 10.19
N GLY A 416 4.11 14.95 11.46
CA GLY A 416 4.54 15.73 12.62
C GLY A 416 3.69 16.97 12.94
N LYS A 417 2.61 17.25 12.20
CA LYS A 417 1.69 18.35 12.51
C LYS A 417 0.57 17.91 13.46
N GLU A 418 0.25 18.77 14.42
CA GLU A 418 -0.85 18.57 15.37
C GLU A 418 -2.22 18.98 14.79
N GLU A 419 -2.23 19.74 13.70
CA GLU A 419 -3.43 20.20 13.00
C GLU A 419 -3.37 19.92 11.51
N GLY A 420 -4.54 19.70 10.92
CA GLY A 420 -4.70 19.60 9.48
C GLY A 420 -5.14 20.92 8.87
N GLU A 421 -5.07 20.97 7.56
CA GLU A 421 -5.51 22.10 6.75
C GLU A 421 -6.70 21.70 5.89
N ILE A 422 -7.71 22.56 5.78
CA ILE A 422 -8.84 22.32 4.90
C ILE A 422 -8.36 22.48 3.45
N VAL A 423 -8.52 21.42 2.66
CA VAL A 423 -8.15 21.39 1.24
C VAL A 423 -9.32 21.86 0.38
N VAL A 424 -10.51 21.32 0.67
CA VAL A 424 -11.79 21.61 0.00
C VAL A 424 -12.95 21.32 0.95
N GLY A 425 -14.07 22.01 0.74
CA GLY A 425 -15.22 21.91 1.64
C GLY A 425 -15.06 22.77 2.90
N GLY A 426 -15.80 22.42 3.95
CA GLY A 426 -15.71 23.11 5.26
C GLY A 426 -16.60 24.37 5.39
N TYR A 427 -17.36 24.70 4.36
CA TYR A 427 -18.35 25.80 4.35
C TYR A 427 -19.78 25.31 4.59
N GLY A 428 -19.91 24.28 5.41
CA GLY A 428 -21.17 23.58 5.68
C GLY A 428 -21.53 22.52 4.62
N GLN A 429 -22.57 21.76 4.93
CA GLN A 429 -23.17 20.78 4.04
C GLN A 429 -23.86 21.48 2.87
N GLY A 430 -23.66 21.00 1.64
CA GLY A 430 -24.40 21.49 0.48
C GLY A 430 -23.77 21.11 -0.86
N HIS A 431 -24.29 21.69 -1.94
CA HIS A 431 -23.89 21.40 -3.32
C HIS A 431 -23.15 22.56 -4.01
N GLN A 432 -22.92 23.67 -3.30
CA GLN A 432 -22.20 24.81 -3.87
C GLN A 432 -20.74 24.46 -4.16
N THR A 433 -20.08 25.33 -4.93
CA THR A 433 -18.70 25.15 -5.39
C THR A 433 -17.72 24.75 -4.27
N ASN A 434 -17.83 25.36 -3.09
CA ASN A 434 -16.97 25.11 -1.92
C ASN A 434 -17.65 24.26 -0.84
N GLN A 435 -18.79 23.63 -1.13
CA GLN A 435 -19.50 22.75 -0.21
C GLN A 435 -19.40 21.30 -0.69
N LEU A 436 -19.43 20.40 0.28
CA LEU A 436 -19.50 18.96 0.10
C LEU A 436 -20.63 18.43 0.97
N ASN A 437 -21.03 17.18 0.75
CA ASN A 437 -22.08 16.52 1.50
C ASN A 437 -21.69 15.06 1.78
N TYR A 438 -21.12 14.85 2.96
CA TYR A 438 -20.60 13.57 3.43
C TYR A 438 -19.60 12.93 2.45
N PRO A 439 -18.49 13.62 2.11
CA PRO A 439 -17.48 13.04 1.23
C PRO A 439 -16.92 11.75 1.84
N CYS A 440 -16.71 10.71 1.04
CA CYS A 440 -16.28 9.40 1.57
C CYS A 440 -15.12 8.76 0.80
N GLY A 441 -15.13 8.76 -0.52
CA GLY A 441 -14.04 8.25 -1.35
C GLY A 441 -13.14 9.38 -1.86
N LEU A 442 -11.83 9.14 -1.87
CA LEU A 442 -10.81 10.02 -2.44
C LEU A 442 -9.96 9.24 -3.45
N SER A 443 -9.66 9.86 -4.59
CA SER A 443 -8.68 9.34 -5.55
C SER A 443 -7.97 10.51 -6.24
N PHE A 444 -6.75 10.28 -6.71
CA PHE A 444 -5.97 11.24 -7.47
C PHE A 444 -5.66 10.68 -8.86
N ASP A 445 -5.51 11.56 -9.85
CA ASP A 445 -4.90 11.18 -11.13
C ASP A 445 -3.39 11.50 -11.14
N ASP A 446 -2.68 11.03 -12.17
CA ASP A 446 -1.23 11.22 -12.32
C ASP A 446 -0.82 12.71 -12.46
N GLU A 447 -1.77 13.61 -12.71
CA GLU A 447 -1.55 15.06 -12.73
C GLU A 447 -1.71 15.71 -11.34
N GLY A 448 -2.15 14.94 -10.34
CA GLY A 448 -2.42 15.42 -8.99
C GLY A 448 -3.79 16.08 -8.82
N ASN A 449 -4.71 15.92 -9.77
CA ASN A 449 -6.09 16.38 -9.59
C ASN A 449 -6.81 15.49 -8.59
N LEU A 450 -7.64 16.10 -7.73
CA LEU A 450 -8.35 15.43 -6.65
C LEU A 450 -9.77 15.08 -7.08
N TYR A 451 -10.15 13.82 -6.96
CA TYR A 451 -11.49 13.30 -7.20
C TYR A 451 -12.12 12.90 -5.87
N ILE A 452 -13.34 13.38 -5.62
CA ILE A 452 -14.06 13.16 -4.37
C ILE A 452 -15.42 12.55 -4.69
N ALA A 453 -15.74 11.44 -4.03
CA ALA A 453 -17.11 10.93 -3.99
C ALA A 453 -17.92 11.77 -2.99
N ASP A 454 -18.65 12.74 -3.53
CA ASP A 454 -19.52 13.66 -2.81
C ASP A 454 -20.87 12.95 -2.57
N ARG A 455 -20.83 12.00 -1.63
CA ARG A 455 -21.77 10.88 -1.48
C ARG A 455 -23.22 11.30 -1.52
N ASP A 456 -23.63 12.19 -0.61
CA ASP A 456 -25.05 12.53 -0.47
C ASP A 456 -25.50 13.56 -1.50
N ASN A 457 -24.54 14.12 -2.25
CA ASN A 457 -24.80 14.89 -3.46
C ASN A 457 -24.87 14.03 -4.73
N ASN A 458 -24.64 12.71 -4.62
CA ASN A 458 -24.80 11.73 -5.70
C ASN A 458 -23.94 12.04 -6.94
N GLN A 459 -22.70 12.48 -6.70
CA GLN A 459 -21.79 12.90 -7.75
C GLN A 459 -20.33 12.66 -7.39
N ILE A 460 -19.47 12.62 -8.41
CA ILE A 460 -18.02 12.70 -8.25
C ILE A 460 -17.57 14.09 -8.66
N ARG A 461 -16.87 14.79 -7.76
CA ARG A 461 -16.30 16.11 -8.00
C ARG A 461 -14.81 16.02 -8.28
N LYS A 462 -14.36 16.66 -9.36
CA LYS A 462 -12.93 16.83 -9.68
C LYS A 462 -12.50 18.26 -9.36
N TYR A 463 -11.40 18.36 -8.63
CA TYR A 463 -10.71 19.60 -8.33
C TYR A 463 -9.36 19.61 -9.05
N GLU A 464 -9.11 20.64 -9.84
CA GLU A 464 -7.86 20.78 -10.59
C GLU A 464 -6.75 21.33 -9.73
N ILE A 465 -5.55 20.77 -9.84
CA ILE A 465 -4.38 21.26 -9.12
C ILE A 465 -3.94 22.65 -9.65
N ILE A 466 -3.47 23.52 -8.75
CA ILE A 466 -2.86 24.82 -9.04
C ILE A 466 -1.35 24.59 -9.05
N SER A 467 -0.78 24.49 -10.25
CA SER A 467 0.65 24.28 -10.51
C SER A 467 1.55 25.45 -10.08
#